data_AF-A0A926B1V0-F1
#
_entry.id   AF-A0A926B1V0-F1
#
_cell.length_a   1.000
_cell.length_b   1.000
_cell.length_c   1.000
_cell.angle_alpha   90.00
_cell.angle_beta   90.00
_cell.angle_gamma   90.00
#
_symmetry.space_group_name_H-M   'P 1'
#
loop_
_entity.id
_entity.type
_entity.pdbx_description
1 polymer ?
#
loop_
_entity_poly.entity_id
_entity_poly.type
_entity_poly.pdbx_seq_one_letter_code
_entity_poly.pdbx_strand_id
1 'polypeptide(L)'
;MPPIPAGSAPVKTTANPNYRTPLVGGSVPRNPDNNFSSNFPSSPTVSYSRVLVSGNYIAMTFDDGPHPQNTPRLLDILRARNIKATFYVIGQSVNLYPQIVRRTVAEGHEMGNHTQTHRLLSKMGNSEVKLELQRCSDAVANAAGVKMRTMRPPYGGLLQHQREMVYSEFGYP
;
A
#
# COMPACT_ATOMS: atom_id res chain seq x y z
N MET A 1 -10.55 -1.20 42.61
CA MET A 1 -9.81 -1.35 41.34
C MET A 1 -8.42 -0.76 41.52
N PRO A 2 -7.34 -1.47 41.16
CA PRO A 2 -6.01 -0.89 41.19
C PRO A 2 -5.85 0.15 40.05
N PRO A 3 -5.06 1.22 40.26
CA PRO A 3 -4.84 2.25 39.25
C PRO A 3 -4.01 1.71 38.07
N ILE A 4 -4.34 2.19 36.86
CA ILE A 4 -3.62 1.88 35.63
C ILE A 4 -2.24 2.56 35.69
N PRO A 5 -1.12 1.86 35.42
CA PRO A 5 0.20 2.47 35.37
C PRO A 5 0.25 3.57 34.29
N ALA A 6 0.82 4.72 34.64
CA ALA A 6 1.07 5.79 33.69
C ALA A 6 1.91 5.28 32.51
N GLY A 7 1.38 5.41 31.30
CA GLY A 7 2.04 4.97 30.07
C GLY A 7 3.43 5.59 29.93
N SER A 8 4.42 4.76 29.63
CA SER A 8 5.78 5.20 29.29
C SER A 8 5.74 6.27 28.20
N ALA A 9 6.51 7.35 28.39
CA ALA A 9 6.66 8.41 27.40
C ALA A 9 7.05 7.81 26.02
N PRO A 10 6.56 8.40 24.91
CA PRO A 10 6.86 7.90 23.57
C PRO A 10 8.37 7.90 23.33
N VAL A 11 8.93 6.72 23.08
CA VAL A 11 10.34 6.57 22.70
C VAL A 11 10.51 7.16 21.31
N LYS A 12 11.20 8.31 21.23
CA LYS A 12 11.62 8.88 19.94
C LYS A 12 12.62 7.92 19.29
N THR A 13 12.24 7.32 18.18
CA THR A 13 13.19 6.59 17.34
C THR A 13 14.18 7.60 16.75
N THR A 14 15.47 7.31 16.82
CA THR A 14 16.51 8.14 16.22
C THR A 14 16.40 8.08 14.69
N ALA A 15 16.84 9.15 14.02
CA ALA A 15 16.88 9.18 12.56
C ALA A 15 17.72 7.99 12.05
N ASN A 16 17.28 7.33 10.98
CA ASN A 16 18.09 6.34 10.25
C ASN A 16 18.85 7.06 9.11
N PRO A 17 20.11 7.49 9.32
CA PRO A 17 20.87 8.26 8.33
C PRO A 17 21.37 7.42 7.14
N ASN A 18 21.18 6.09 7.17
CA ASN A 18 21.72 5.18 6.17
C ASN A 18 20.78 4.94 4.98
N TYR A 19 19.57 5.51 4.99
CA TYR A 19 18.63 5.35 3.88
C TYR A 19 18.82 6.45 2.82
N ARG A 20 19.36 6.07 1.66
CA ARG A 20 19.46 6.93 0.48
C ARG A 20 18.28 6.64 -0.46
N THR A 21 17.55 7.68 -0.86
CA THR A 21 16.58 7.61 -1.95
C THR A 21 17.30 7.13 -3.22
N PRO A 22 16.86 6.06 -3.91
CA PRO A 22 17.44 5.69 -5.19
C PRO A 22 17.28 6.83 -6.20
N LEU A 23 18.37 7.24 -6.84
CA LEU A 23 18.33 8.15 -7.99
C LEU A 23 17.67 7.41 -9.16
N VAL A 24 16.60 7.98 -9.70
CA VAL A 24 15.81 7.35 -10.77
C VAL A 24 16.48 7.57 -12.12
N GLY A 25 17.02 6.49 -12.70
CA GLY A 25 17.40 6.41 -14.11
C GLY A 25 17.06 5.01 -14.66
N GLY A 26 16.27 4.95 -15.73
CA GLY A 26 15.90 3.69 -16.41
C GLY A 26 14.39 3.37 -16.42
N SER A 27 14.02 2.37 -17.21
CA SER A 27 12.65 1.94 -17.57
C SER A 27 11.71 1.82 -16.36
N VAL A 28 10.64 2.64 -16.38
CA VAL A 28 9.48 2.72 -15.46
C VAL A 28 9.81 2.51 -13.96
N PRO A 29 9.75 3.56 -13.12
CA PRO A 29 9.97 3.44 -11.69
C PRO A 29 9.03 2.39 -11.07
N ARG A 30 9.59 1.36 -10.40
CA ARG A 30 8.81 0.46 -9.55
C ARG A 30 8.67 1.09 -8.17
N ASN A 31 7.65 0.68 -7.41
CA ASN A 31 7.57 0.99 -5.97
C ASN A 31 8.94 0.75 -5.32
N PRO A 32 9.39 1.63 -4.39
CA PRO A 32 10.71 1.55 -3.80
C PRO A 32 10.95 0.16 -3.21
N ASP A 33 12.03 -0.48 -3.67
CA ASP A 33 12.50 -1.72 -3.07
C ASP A 33 13.18 -1.38 -1.74
N ASN A 34 12.48 -1.61 -0.65
CA ASN A 34 13.00 -1.35 0.70
C ASN A 34 14.01 -2.42 1.14
N ASN A 35 14.41 -3.33 0.25
CA ASN A 35 15.40 -4.39 0.49
C ASN A 35 15.01 -5.29 1.68
N PHE A 36 13.70 -5.44 1.93
CA PHE A 36 13.20 -6.41 2.87
C PHE A 36 13.24 -7.79 2.23
N SER A 37 13.66 -8.79 2.99
CA SER A 37 13.56 -10.19 2.57
C SER A 37 12.11 -10.50 2.22
N SER A 38 11.87 -10.79 0.95
CA SER A 38 10.58 -11.23 0.41
C SER A 38 10.62 -12.74 0.16
N ASN A 39 11.18 -13.49 1.11
CA ASN A 39 11.15 -14.95 1.11
C ASN A 39 9.74 -15.45 1.44
N PHE A 40 8.81 -15.23 0.51
CA PHE A 40 7.52 -15.88 0.54
C PHE A 40 7.73 -17.34 0.12
N PRO A 41 7.14 -18.32 0.85
CA PRO A 41 7.09 -19.69 0.39
C PRO A 41 6.61 -19.75 -1.06
N SER A 42 7.31 -20.49 -1.93
CA SER A 42 6.88 -20.76 -3.31
C SER A 42 5.64 -21.69 -3.38
N SER A 43 4.99 -21.94 -2.25
CA SER A 43 3.72 -22.64 -2.18
C SER A 43 2.61 -21.76 -2.75
N PRO A 44 1.59 -22.34 -3.40
CA PRO A 44 0.45 -21.61 -3.98
C PRO A 44 -0.52 -21.09 -2.90
N THR A 45 0.01 -20.57 -1.80
CA THR A 45 -0.79 -20.02 -0.72
C THR A 45 -1.08 -18.56 -1.06
N VAL A 46 -2.33 -18.31 -1.46
CA VAL A 46 -2.87 -17.01 -1.87
C VAL A 46 -3.02 -16.04 -0.68
N SER A 47 -2.72 -16.45 0.55
CA SER A 47 -2.81 -15.56 1.71
C SER A 47 -1.81 -15.95 2.79
N TYR A 48 -1.09 -14.96 3.30
CA TYR A 48 -0.15 -15.10 4.40
C TYR A 48 -0.72 -14.45 5.66
N SER A 49 -0.98 -15.24 6.69
CA SER A 49 -1.40 -14.73 8.00
C SER A 49 -0.22 -14.50 8.95
N ARG A 50 0.94 -15.10 8.64
CA ARG A 50 2.18 -14.97 9.41
C ARG A 50 3.37 -15.17 8.49
N VAL A 51 4.43 -14.40 8.74
CA VAL A 51 5.75 -14.58 8.13
C VAL A 51 6.82 -14.56 9.22
N LEU A 52 7.91 -15.30 9.00
CA LEU A 52 9.08 -15.22 9.88
C LEU A 52 9.90 -14.01 9.47
N VAL A 53 10.24 -13.19 10.46
CA VAL A 53 11.04 -11.96 10.26
C VAL A 53 12.23 -11.99 11.19
N SER A 54 13.34 -11.38 10.77
CA SER A 54 14.62 -11.37 11.50
C SER A 54 14.68 -10.41 12.69
N GLY A 55 13.56 -9.79 13.06
CA GLY A 55 13.51 -8.74 14.07
C GLY A 55 12.11 -8.19 14.30
N ASN A 56 12.03 -7.06 15.01
CA ASN A 56 10.77 -6.41 15.33
C ASN A 56 10.38 -5.43 14.23
N TYR A 57 9.41 -5.80 13.39
CA TYR A 57 8.92 -4.98 12.29
C TYR A 57 7.45 -4.64 12.46
N ILE A 58 7.09 -3.43 12.04
CA ILE A 58 5.70 -2.98 11.92
C ILE A 58 5.53 -2.40 10.52
N ALA A 59 4.54 -2.88 9.77
CA ALA A 59 4.11 -2.28 8.52
C ALA A 59 2.91 -1.37 8.80
N MET A 60 3.01 -0.10 8.40
CA MET A 60 1.88 0.84 8.45
C MET A 60 1.27 0.99 7.07
N THR A 61 -0.05 0.90 7.04
CA THR A 61 -0.85 0.95 5.82
C THR A 61 -2.03 1.89 6.01
N PHE A 62 -2.38 2.64 4.98
CA PHE A 62 -3.53 3.54 5.00
C PHE A 62 -4.39 3.29 3.76
N ASP A 63 -5.69 3.11 3.99
CA ASP A 63 -6.66 2.85 2.94
C ASP A 63 -7.44 4.16 2.62
N ASP A 64 -8.30 4.12 1.61
CA ASP A 64 -9.23 5.21 1.22
C ASP A 64 -8.60 6.52 0.72
N GLY A 65 -7.32 6.49 0.32
CA GLY A 65 -6.63 7.64 -0.26
C GLY A 65 -6.74 7.76 -1.79
N PRO A 66 -6.23 8.84 -2.40
CA PRO A 66 -5.82 10.08 -1.76
C PRO A 66 -7.02 10.96 -1.38
N HIS A 67 -7.04 11.44 -0.14
CA HIS A 67 -7.96 12.49 0.32
C HIS A 67 -7.26 13.86 0.23
N PRO A 68 -7.93 14.92 -0.28
CA PRO A 68 -7.26 16.19 -0.60
C PRO A 68 -6.62 16.89 0.59
N GLN A 69 -7.23 16.85 1.80
CA GLN A 69 -6.64 17.44 3.00
C GLN A 69 -5.88 16.43 3.88
N ASN A 70 -6.44 15.25 4.12
CA ASN A 70 -5.89 14.31 5.10
C ASN A 70 -4.63 13.59 4.62
N THR A 71 -4.56 13.19 3.34
CA THR A 71 -3.37 12.50 2.83
C THR A 71 -2.12 13.40 2.87
N PRO A 72 -2.17 14.68 2.44
CA PRO A 72 -1.02 15.58 2.59
C PRO A 72 -0.56 15.77 4.05
N ARG A 73 -1.51 15.94 4.97
CA ARG A 73 -1.20 16.07 6.42
C ARG A 73 -0.52 14.82 6.96
N LEU A 74 -0.99 13.63 6.57
CA LEU A 74 -0.38 12.37 6.94
C LEU A 74 1.04 12.25 6.36
N LEU A 75 1.25 12.59 5.09
CA LEU A 75 2.57 12.61 4.46
C LEU A 75 3.54 13.54 5.22
N ASP A 76 3.09 14.72 5.67
CA ASP A 76 3.92 15.61 6.49
C ASP A 76 4.32 14.98 7.83
N ILE A 77 3.39 14.29 8.50
CA ILE A 77 3.64 13.58 9.77
C ILE A 77 4.66 12.45 9.59
N LEU A 78 4.52 11.67 8.50
CA LEU A 78 5.41 10.57 8.15
C LEU A 78 6.80 11.07 7.79
N ARG A 79 6.89 12.13 6.97
CA ARG A 79 8.16 12.78 6.60
C ARG A 79 8.91 13.29 7.83
N ALA A 80 8.23 13.98 8.75
CA ALA A 80 8.82 14.52 9.97
C ALA A 80 9.42 13.44 10.88
N ARG A 81 8.97 12.19 10.75
CA ARG A 81 9.46 11.03 11.51
C ARG A 81 10.34 10.09 10.68
N ASN A 82 10.60 10.41 9.41
CA ASN A 82 11.27 9.56 8.45
C ASN A 82 10.66 8.14 8.36
N ILE A 83 9.33 8.06 8.35
CA ILE A 83 8.57 6.81 8.30
C ILE A 83 8.05 6.60 6.87
N LYS A 84 8.16 5.36 6.37
CA LYS A 84 7.49 4.92 5.12
C LYS A 84 6.26 4.08 5.45
N ALA A 85 5.32 4.04 4.52
CA ALA A 85 4.02 3.40 4.67
C ALA A 85 3.51 2.98 3.28
N THR A 86 2.51 2.09 3.27
CA THR A 86 1.79 1.69 2.06
C THR A 86 0.43 2.40 2.01
N PHE A 87 0.10 3.01 0.88
CA PHE A 87 -1.17 3.69 0.65
C PHE A 87 -2.02 2.88 -0.32
N TYR A 88 -3.09 2.26 0.17
CA TYR A 88 -4.10 1.60 -0.64
C TYR A 88 -5.07 2.66 -1.15
N VAL A 89 -5.00 2.96 -2.45
CA VAL A 89 -5.71 4.09 -3.06
C VAL A 89 -6.89 3.66 -3.91
N ILE A 90 -7.90 4.52 -3.94
CA ILE A 90 -9.08 4.38 -4.77
C ILE A 90 -8.83 5.10 -6.11
N GLY A 91 -9.01 4.41 -7.23
CA GLY A 91 -8.69 4.96 -8.54
C GLY A 91 -9.46 6.23 -8.92
N GLN A 92 -10.72 6.38 -8.51
CA GLN A 92 -11.47 7.64 -8.67
C GLN A 92 -10.78 8.81 -7.93
N SER A 93 -10.32 8.59 -6.70
CA SER A 93 -9.60 9.60 -5.92
C SER A 93 -8.24 9.92 -6.53
N VAL A 94 -7.55 8.93 -7.09
CA VAL A 94 -6.29 9.12 -7.83
C VAL A 94 -6.48 10.06 -9.03
N ASN A 95 -7.56 9.87 -9.79
CA ASN A 95 -7.87 10.72 -10.95
C ASN A 95 -8.15 12.17 -10.56
N LEU A 96 -8.76 12.39 -9.38
CA LEU A 96 -9.03 13.74 -8.85
C LEU A 96 -7.78 14.41 -8.28
N TYR A 97 -6.88 13.63 -7.68
CA TYR A 97 -5.71 14.16 -6.95
C TYR A 97 -4.38 13.51 -7.35
N PRO A 98 -4.01 13.48 -8.65
CA PRO A 98 -2.82 12.80 -9.13
C PRO A 98 -1.53 13.42 -8.59
N GLN A 99 -1.54 14.72 -8.23
CA GLN A 99 -0.43 15.41 -7.57
C GLN A 99 -0.12 14.83 -6.19
N ILE A 100 -1.14 14.36 -5.45
CA ILE A 100 -0.93 13.74 -4.14
C ILE A 100 -0.27 12.38 -4.32
N VAL A 101 -0.68 11.60 -5.34
CA VAL A 101 -0.03 10.32 -5.67
C VAL A 101 1.44 10.50 -6.05
N ARG A 102 1.75 11.48 -6.91
CA ARG A 102 3.14 11.81 -7.25
C ARG A 102 3.97 12.16 -6.02
N ARG A 103 3.39 12.95 -5.10
CA ARG A 103 4.03 13.31 -3.83
C ARG A 103 4.28 12.06 -2.96
N THR A 104 3.27 11.20 -2.79
CA THR A 104 3.38 9.94 -2.03
C THR A 104 4.53 9.08 -2.57
N VAL A 105 4.62 8.90 -3.89
CA VAL A 105 5.72 8.15 -4.54
C VAL A 105 7.07 8.85 -4.37
N ALA A 106 7.15 10.16 -4.63
CA ALA A 106 8.38 10.94 -4.51
C ALA A 106 8.96 10.94 -3.08
N GLU A 107 8.09 10.79 -2.07
CA GLU A 107 8.50 10.64 -0.67
C GLU A 107 8.87 9.20 -0.28
N GLY A 108 8.85 8.25 -1.21
CA GLY A 108 9.30 6.88 -1.00
C GLY A 108 8.27 5.98 -0.32
N HIS A 109 6.98 6.32 -0.38
CA HIS A 109 5.90 5.44 0.07
C HIS A 109 5.52 4.43 -1.00
N GLU A 110 4.94 3.31 -0.56
CA GLU A 110 4.44 2.28 -1.45
C GLU A 110 2.99 2.56 -1.85
N MET A 111 2.63 2.31 -3.12
CA MET A 111 1.24 2.34 -3.60
C MET A 111 0.64 0.93 -3.63
N GLY A 112 -0.55 0.77 -3.06
CA GLY A 112 -1.38 -0.44 -3.11
C GLY A 112 -2.75 -0.17 -3.73
N ASN A 113 -3.39 -1.20 -4.26
CA ASN A 113 -4.66 -1.07 -4.97
C ASN A 113 -5.85 -1.21 -4.00
N HIS A 114 -6.76 -0.22 -3.98
CA HIS A 114 -8.00 -0.27 -3.21
C HIS A 114 -9.25 -0.15 -4.09
N THR A 115 -9.18 -0.70 -5.31
CA THR A 115 -10.22 -0.71 -6.34
C THR A 115 -10.49 0.66 -6.96
N GLN A 116 -11.27 0.69 -8.04
CA GLN A 116 -11.59 1.92 -8.73
C GLN A 116 -12.64 2.74 -7.97
N THR A 117 -13.64 2.06 -7.41
CA THR A 117 -14.88 2.69 -6.89
C THR A 117 -15.21 2.30 -5.44
N HIS A 118 -14.35 1.54 -4.76
CA HIS A 118 -14.55 1.11 -3.37
C HIS A 118 -15.81 0.26 -3.15
N ARG A 119 -16.23 -0.51 -4.16
CA ARG A 119 -17.38 -1.42 -4.06
C ARG A 119 -16.98 -2.73 -3.37
N LEU A 120 -17.96 -3.36 -2.72
CA LEU A 120 -17.79 -4.67 -2.09
C LEU A 120 -17.61 -5.78 -3.14
N LEU A 121 -16.37 -6.24 -3.33
CA LEU A 121 -16.00 -7.16 -4.41
C LEU A 121 -16.69 -8.53 -4.31
N SER A 122 -16.98 -9.00 -3.10
CA SER A 122 -17.71 -10.26 -2.89
C SER A 122 -19.15 -10.27 -3.42
N LYS A 123 -19.69 -9.12 -3.82
CA LYS A 123 -21.00 -8.97 -4.46
C LYS A 123 -20.91 -8.70 -5.98
N MET A 124 -19.72 -8.82 -6.57
CA MET A 124 -19.46 -8.50 -7.98
C MET A 124 -19.02 -9.75 -8.75
N GLY A 125 -19.31 -9.77 -10.05
CA GLY A 125 -18.79 -10.80 -10.95
C GLY A 125 -17.28 -10.64 -11.19
N ASN A 126 -16.58 -11.73 -11.53
CA ASN A 126 -15.13 -11.72 -11.73
C ASN A 126 -14.67 -10.69 -12.76
N SER A 127 -15.41 -10.50 -13.86
CA SER A 127 -15.09 -9.50 -14.88
C SER A 127 -15.15 -8.07 -14.32
N GLU A 128 -16.13 -7.78 -13.46
CA GLU A 128 -16.26 -6.48 -12.81
C GLU A 128 -15.13 -6.25 -11.79
N VAL A 129 -14.76 -7.28 -11.01
CA VAL A 129 -13.62 -7.21 -10.08
C VAL A 129 -12.31 -6.91 -10.84
N LYS A 130 -12.06 -7.60 -11.96
CA LYS A 130 -10.88 -7.32 -12.79
C LYS A 130 -10.87 -5.87 -13.28
N LEU A 131 -12.02 -5.37 -13.72
CA LEU A 131 -12.13 -3.99 -14.21
C LEU A 131 -11.88 -2.97 -13.10
N GLU A 132 -12.35 -3.22 -11.88
CA GLU A 132 -12.06 -2.40 -10.70
C GLU A 132 -10.56 -2.32 -10.41
N LEU A 133 -9.87 -3.46 -10.43
CA LEU A 133 -8.43 -3.52 -10.16
C LEU A 133 -7.60 -2.90 -11.28
N GLN A 134 -7.95 -3.18 -12.54
CA GLN A 134 -7.24 -2.66 -13.70
C GLN A 134 -7.34 -1.14 -13.78
N ARG A 135 -8.55 -0.58 -13.66
CA ARG A 135 -8.75 0.88 -13.75
C ARG A 135 -8.01 1.65 -12.66
N CYS A 136 -7.98 1.12 -11.44
CA CYS A 136 -7.19 1.73 -10.37
C CYS A 136 -5.68 1.63 -10.67
N SER A 137 -5.22 0.52 -11.25
CA SER A 137 -3.83 0.33 -11.66
C SER A 137 -3.41 1.31 -12.74
N ASP A 138 -4.25 1.49 -13.76
CA ASP A 138 -4.03 2.45 -14.84
C ASP A 138 -4.01 3.89 -14.31
N ALA A 139 -4.91 4.25 -13.39
CA ALA A 139 -4.93 5.58 -12.78
C ALA A 139 -3.62 5.92 -12.06
N VAL A 140 -3.08 4.98 -11.28
CA VAL A 140 -1.80 5.17 -10.57
C VAL A 140 -0.61 5.19 -11.53
N ALA A 141 -0.59 4.30 -12.53
CA ALA A 141 0.45 4.29 -13.56
C ALA A 141 0.46 5.60 -14.36
N ASN A 142 -0.70 6.13 -14.72
CA ASN A 142 -0.82 7.42 -15.41
C ASN A 142 -0.41 8.59 -14.50
N ALA A 143 -0.72 8.55 -13.21
CA ALA A 143 -0.43 9.64 -12.30
C ALA A 143 1.06 9.76 -11.94
N ALA A 144 1.74 8.63 -11.71
CA ALA A 144 3.07 8.58 -11.13
C ALA A 144 4.04 7.56 -11.77
N GLY A 145 3.61 6.80 -12.77
CA GLY A 145 4.47 5.85 -13.47
C GLY A 145 4.87 4.62 -12.66
N VAL A 146 4.13 4.29 -11.58
CA VAL A 146 4.45 3.14 -10.72
C VAL A 146 3.46 1.99 -10.87
N LYS A 147 3.98 0.76 -10.81
CA LYS A 147 3.17 -0.46 -10.75
C LYS A 147 2.95 -0.89 -9.29
N MET A 148 1.70 -1.10 -8.92
CA MET A 148 1.32 -1.61 -7.60
C MET A 148 1.64 -3.11 -7.47
N ARG A 149 1.83 -3.58 -6.24
CA ARG A 149 2.24 -4.97 -5.95
C ARG A 149 1.30 -5.72 -5.00
N THR A 150 0.42 -4.99 -4.34
CA THR A 150 -0.55 -5.54 -3.39
C THR A 150 -1.89 -4.87 -3.60
N MET A 151 -2.94 -5.52 -3.09
CA MET A 151 -4.27 -4.95 -3.05
C MET A 151 -4.92 -5.20 -1.69
N ARG A 152 -5.84 -4.33 -1.29
CA ARG A 152 -6.74 -4.58 -0.16
C ARG A 152 -8.18 -4.49 -0.62
N PRO A 153 -9.01 -5.52 -0.39
CA PRO A 153 -10.39 -5.47 -0.83
C PRO A 153 -11.16 -4.53 0.08
N PRO A 154 -11.97 -3.61 -0.46
CA PRO A 154 -12.91 -2.82 0.34
C PRO A 154 -13.68 -3.71 1.30
N TYR A 155 -13.76 -3.28 2.56
CA TYR A 155 -14.44 -3.99 3.66
C TYR A 155 -13.89 -5.41 3.96
N GLY A 156 -12.72 -5.77 3.44
CA GLY A 156 -12.20 -7.15 3.55
C GLY A 156 -12.95 -8.18 2.70
N GLY A 157 -13.91 -7.75 1.86
CA GLY A 157 -14.87 -8.63 1.20
C GLY A 157 -14.38 -9.18 -0.14
N LEU A 158 -13.72 -10.34 -0.10
CA LEU A 158 -13.21 -11.04 -1.28
C LEU A 158 -13.44 -12.55 -1.15
N LEU A 159 -14.02 -13.18 -2.18
CA LEU A 159 -14.28 -14.64 -2.21
C LEU A 159 -13.01 -15.42 -2.56
N GLN A 160 -12.93 -16.70 -2.18
CA GLN A 160 -11.73 -17.52 -2.41
C GLN A 160 -11.33 -17.59 -3.89
N HIS A 161 -12.29 -17.88 -4.78
CA HIS A 161 -12.03 -17.90 -6.23
C HIS A 161 -11.59 -16.53 -6.78
N GLN A 162 -12.05 -15.43 -6.16
CA GLN A 162 -11.61 -14.09 -6.53
C GLN A 162 -10.17 -13.86 -6.07
N ARG A 163 -9.78 -14.33 -4.88
CA ARG A 163 -8.38 -14.26 -4.40
C ARG A 163 -7.44 -14.97 -5.38
N GLU A 164 -7.78 -16.20 -5.79
CA GLU A 164 -6.98 -16.98 -6.73
C GLU A 164 -6.86 -16.29 -8.09
N MET A 165 -7.95 -15.74 -8.60
CA MET A 165 -7.96 -14.95 -9.85
C MET A 165 -7.12 -13.68 -9.72
N VAL A 166 -7.23 -12.97 -8.60
CA VAL A 166 -6.45 -11.75 -8.35
C VAL A 166 -4.96 -12.06 -8.30
N TYR A 167 -4.58 -13.14 -7.63
CA TYR A 167 -3.18 -13.58 -7.58
C TYR A 167 -2.67 -13.99 -8.96
N SER A 168 -3.42 -14.81 -9.71
CA SER A 168 -2.96 -15.32 -11.01
C SER A 168 -2.87 -14.24 -12.09
N GLU A 169 -3.78 -13.27 -12.10
CA GLU A 169 -3.85 -12.26 -13.17
C GLU A 169 -3.15 -10.93 -12.83
N PHE A 170 -3.13 -10.53 -11.56
CA PHE A 170 -2.52 -9.27 -11.12
C PHE A 170 -1.23 -9.47 -10.31
N GLY A 171 -0.98 -10.67 -9.79
CA GLY A 171 0.16 -10.95 -8.92
C GLY A 171 0.02 -10.35 -7.51
N TYR A 172 -1.19 -9.96 -7.11
CA TYR A 172 -1.44 -9.43 -5.78
C TYR A 172 -1.66 -10.60 -4.79
N PRO A 173 -0.89 -10.65 -3.68
CA PRO A 173 -1.02 -11.70 -2.66
C PRO A 173 -2.19 -11.46 -1.69
#